data_AF-A0A519PQA2-F1
#
_entry.id   AF-A0A519PQA2-F1
#
_cell.length_a   1.000
_cell.length_b   1.000
_cell.length_c   1.000
_cell.angle_alpha   90.00
_cell.angle_beta   90.00
_cell.angle_gamma   90.00
#
_symmetry.space_group_name_H-M   'P 1'
#
loop_
_entity.id
_entity.type
_entity.pdbx_description
1 polymer ?
#
loop_
_entity_poly.entity_id
_entity_poly.type
_entity_poly.pdbx_seq_one_letter_code
_entity_poly.pdbx_strand_id
1 'polypeptide(L)'
;AWRLARAQAEDAGFAAQVEALGPLVDPNAALPGRLQPPPGAYRCRTIKLGTMSDRGAGPAYVEYPWFRCTVELSPGGDLVLTKTTGSQRTRGLLYPHNDRQLVFIGAQAWGADETSYPAYGAQAERDQIGVLERIGDRRWRLALPWPKQEAKLELLELVR
;
A
#
# COMPACT_ATOMS: atom_id res chain seq x y z
N ALA A 1 11.63 -6.93 -3.06
CA ALA A 1 10.18 -7.06 -3.18
C ALA A 1 9.75 -7.11 -4.65
N TRP A 2 9.65 -5.97 -5.36
CA TRP A 2 9.19 -5.85 -6.76
C TRP A 2 9.51 -7.02 -7.69
N ARG A 3 10.80 -7.23 -8.02
CA ARG A 3 11.22 -8.29 -8.95
C ARG A 3 10.79 -9.70 -8.52
N LEU A 4 10.98 -10.03 -7.23
CA LEU A 4 10.69 -11.38 -6.71
C LEU A 4 9.19 -11.64 -6.57
N ALA A 5 8.42 -10.62 -6.18
CA ALA A 5 6.98 -10.67 -6.05
C ALA A 5 6.30 -10.86 -7.42
N ARG A 6 6.72 -10.07 -8.42
CA ARG A 6 6.21 -10.13 -9.78
C ARG A 6 6.54 -11.47 -10.46
N ALA A 7 7.81 -11.89 -10.43
CA ALA A 7 8.21 -13.18 -11.00
C ALA A 7 7.40 -14.34 -10.41
N GLN A 8 7.24 -14.39 -9.08
CA GLN A 8 6.44 -15.45 -8.44
C GLN A 8 4.96 -15.42 -8.85
N ALA A 9 4.36 -14.24 -9.01
CA ALA A 9 2.96 -14.12 -9.47
C ALA A 9 2.82 -14.57 -10.94
N GLU A 10 3.77 -14.20 -11.79
CA GLU A 10 3.81 -14.59 -13.20
C GLU A 10 4.02 -16.10 -13.38
N ASP A 11 4.97 -16.68 -12.66
CA ASP A 11 5.24 -18.14 -12.64
C ASP A 11 4.03 -18.94 -12.15
N ALA A 12 3.21 -18.34 -11.28
CA ALA A 12 1.96 -18.93 -10.79
C ALA A 12 0.77 -18.72 -11.75
N GLY A 13 1.00 -18.18 -12.95
CA GLY A 13 -0.02 -18.03 -14.00
C GLY A 13 -0.84 -16.73 -13.94
N PHE A 14 -0.43 -15.74 -13.15
CA PHE A 14 -1.15 -14.47 -13.00
C PHE A 14 -0.60 -13.32 -13.87
N ALA A 15 0.24 -13.64 -14.88
CA ALA A 15 0.88 -12.62 -15.71
C ALA A 15 -0.13 -11.65 -16.33
N ALA A 16 -1.22 -12.14 -16.92
CA ALA A 16 -2.23 -11.29 -17.56
C ALA A 16 -2.91 -10.33 -16.57
N GLN A 17 -3.21 -10.80 -15.35
CA GLN A 17 -3.79 -9.99 -14.28
C GLN A 17 -2.82 -8.92 -13.81
N VAL A 18 -1.54 -9.29 -13.62
CA VAL A 18 -0.48 -8.34 -13.24
C VAL A 18 -0.32 -7.25 -14.31
N GLU A 19 -0.20 -7.62 -15.58
CA GLU A 19 -0.07 -6.64 -16.68
C GLU A 19 -1.26 -5.68 -16.75
N ALA A 20 -2.49 -6.17 -16.53
CA ALA A 20 -3.70 -5.36 -16.56
C ALA A 20 -3.73 -4.22 -15.52
N LEU A 21 -2.90 -4.30 -14.46
CA LEU A 21 -2.79 -3.24 -13.45
C LEU A 21 -2.01 -2.01 -13.95
N GLY A 22 -1.26 -2.14 -15.05
CA GLY A 22 -0.55 -1.07 -15.73
C GLY A 22 0.43 -0.31 -14.80
N PRO A 23 0.37 1.04 -14.73
CA PRO A 23 1.27 1.83 -13.88
C PRO A 23 1.32 1.43 -12.41
N LEU A 24 0.28 0.76 -11.90
CA LEU A 24 0.26 0.32 -10.50
C LEU A 24 1.34 -0.73 -10.22
N VAL A 25 1.73 -1.56 -11.19
CA VAL A 25 2.76 -2.61 -11.00
C VAL A 25 4.10 -2.29 -11.66
N ASP A 26 4.24 -1.11 -12.26
CA ASP A 26 5.52 -0.64 -12.80
C ASP A 26 6.33 0.07 -11.70
N PRO A 27 7.50 -0.46 -11.29
CA PRO A 27 8.34 0.18 -10.27
C PRO A 27 8.85 1.57 -10.68
N ASN A 28 8.79 1.93 -11.96
CA ASN A 28 9.27 3.22 -12.48
C ASN A 28 8.15 4.24 -12.73
N ALA A 29 6.90 3.94 -12.39
CA ALA A 29 5.75 4.79 -12.72
C ALA A 29 5.62 6.08 -11.90
N ALA A 30 6.53 6.32 -10.93
CA ALA A 30 6.48 7.48 -10.06
C ALA A 30 6.67 8.79 -10.85
N LEU A 31 5.67 9.68 -10.78
CA LEU A 31 5.67 10.98 -11.43
C LEU A 31 6.18 12.07 -10.48
N PRO A 32 6.98 13.03 -10.96
CA PRO A 32 7.40 14.16 -10.15
C PRO A 32 6.28 15.17 -9.93
N GLY A 33 6.40 15.95 -8.86
CA GLY A 33 5.50 17.06 -8.54
C GLY A 33 4.10 16.63 -8.08
N ARG A 34 3.45 17.48 -7.27
CA ARG A 34 2.14 17.20 -6.63
C ARG A 34 2.09 15.82 -5.94
N LEU A 35 3.18 15.47 -5.24
CA LEU A 35 3.33 14.15 -4.60
C LEU A 35 2.31 13.96 -3.48
N GLN A 36 2.13 15.02 -2.68
CA GLN A 36 1.20 15.05 -1.56
C GLN A 36 -0.25 14.88 -2.04
N PRO A 37 -0.91 13.76 -1.70
CA PRO A 37 -2.33 13.64 -2.00
C PRO A 37 -3.09 14.70 -1.20
N PRO A 38 -3.97 15.50 -1.84
CA PRO A 38 -4.71 16.53 -1.13
C PRO A 38 -5.61 15.92 -0.05
N PRO A 39 -5.83 16.57 1.11
CA PRO A 39 -6.76 16.07 2.11
C PRO A 39 -8.16 15.77 1.55
N GLY A 40 -8.79 14.71 2.06
CA GLY A 40 -10.13 14.29 1.65
C GLY A 40 -10.33 12.77 1.64
N ALA A 41 -11.48 12.37 1.11
CA ALA A 41 -11.86 10.96 0.95
C ALA A 41 -11.30 10.36 -0.34
N TYR A 42 -10.94 9.08 -0.28
CA TYR A 42 -10.37 8.30 -1.36
C TYR A 42 -11.05 6.93 -1.43
N ARG A 43 -11.10 6.36 -2.63
CA ARG A 43 -11.26 4.91 -2.79
C ARG A 43 -9.86 4.30 -2.82
N CYS A 44 -9.70 3.16 -2.17
CA CYS A 44 -8.43 2.46 -2.18
C CYS A 44 -8.61 0.95 -2.28
N ARG A 45 -7.63 0.26 -2.84
CA ARG A 45 -7.62 -1.21 -2.90
C ARG A 45 -6.21 -1.73 -2.76
N THR A 46 -6.07 -2.95 -2.24
CA THR A 46 -4.78 -3.59 -2.03
C THR A 46 -4.56 -4.66 -3.08
N ILE A 47 -3.37 -4.68 -3.67
CA ILE A 47 -2.86 -5.78 -4.49
C ILE A 47 -1.72 -6.45 -3.71
N LYS A 48 -1.80 -7.76 -3.54
CA LYS A 48 -0.73 -8.59 -2.96
C LYS A 48 -0.01 -9.32 -4.09
N LEU A 49 1.31 -9.17 -4.13
CA LEU A 49 2.18 -9.82 -5.12
C LEU A 49 3.22 -10.69 -4.41
N GLY A 50 3.30 -11.94 -4.84
CA GLY A 50 4.10 -12.99 -4.22
C GLY A 50 3.59 -13.38 -2.84
N THR A 51 3.95 -14.58 -2.39
CA THR A 51 3.71 -15.07 -1.02
C THR A 51 5.02 -15.17 -0.26
N MET A 52 4.99 -14.86 1.04
CA MET A 52 6.13 -15.03 1.95
C MET A 52 6.46 -16.49 2.25
N SER A 53 5.56 -17.43 1.92
CA SER A 53 5.79 -18.85 2.15
C SER A 53 6.17 -19.58 0.86
N ASP A 54 7.28 -20.31 0.90
CA ASP A 54 7.66 -21.23 -0.18
C ASP A 54 6.80 -22.52 -0.16
N ARG A 55 5.94 -22.69 0.85
CA ARG A 55 5.16 -23.91 1.14
C ARG A 55 3.64 -23.71 1.30
N GLY A 56 3.04 -22.59 0.85
CA GLY A 56 1.60 -22.55 0.58
C GLY A 56 0.67 -21.81 1.55
N ALA A 57 1.15 -20.84 2.33
CA ALA A 57 0.29 -19.86 3.01
C ALA A 57 -0.03 -18.68 2.08
N GLY A 58 -1.09 -18.85 1.26
CA GLY A 58 -1.74 -17.76 0.52
C GLY A 58 -1.42 -17.70 -0.99
N PRO A 59 -2.28 -17.04 -1.79
CA PRO A 59 -2.11 -16.96 -3.25
C PRO A 59 -0.88 -16.12 -3.62
N ALA A 60 -0.22 -16.45 -4.73
CA ALA A 60 0.88 -15.64 -5.28
C ALA A 60 0.42 -14.27 -5.84
N TYR A 61 -0.89 -14.10 -6.04
CA TYR A 61 -1.53 -12.87 -6.47
C TYR A 61 -2.90 -12.74 -5.81
N VAL A 62 -3.20 -11.57 -5.23
CA VAL A 62 -4.54 -11.23 -4.77
C VAL A 62 -4.85 -9.78 -5.11
N GLU A 63 -6.01 -9.56 -5.73
CA GLU A 63 -6.57 -8.23 -5.97
C GLU A 63 -7.83 -8.06 -5.12
N TYR A 64 -7.78 -7.18 -4.12
CA TYR A 64 -8.92 -6.90 -3.27
C TYR A 64 -9.88 -5.88 -3.91
N PRO A 65 -11.17 -5.90 -3.52
CA PRO A 65 -12.12 -4.89 -3.94
C PRO A 65 -11.78 -3.51 -3.38
N TRP A 66 -12.56 -2.51 -3.80
CA TRP A 66 -12.43 -1.14 -3.31
C TRP A 66 -12.94 -0.98 -1.88
N PHE A 67 -12.14 -0.29 -1.08
CA PHE A 67 -12.40 0.16 0.28
C PHE A 67 -12.37 1.68 0.36
N ARG A 68 -12.63 2.20 1.57
CA ARG A 68 -12.57 3.62 1.88
C ARG A 68 -11.22 3.96 2.52
N CYS A 69 -10.63 5.05 2.07
CA CYS A 69 -9.45 5.66 2.65
C CYS A 69 -9.69 7.16 2.88
N THR A 70 -8.93 7.76 3.79
CA THR A 70 -8.85 9.21 4.00
C THR A 70 -7.40 9.66 3.99
N VAL A 71 -7.18 10.87 3.50
CA VAL A 71 -5.96 11.63 3.76
C VAL A 71 -6.35 12.86 4.56
N GLU A 72 -5.72 13.06 5.70
CA GLU A 72 -6.02 14.14 6.63
C GLU A 72 -4.75 14.94 6.92
N LEU A 73 -4.91 16.24 7.21
CA LEU A 73 -3.80 17.08 7.68
C LEU A 73 -3.81 17.06 9.20
N SER A 74 -2.70 16.63 9.81
CA SER A 74 -2.54 16.68 11.26
C SER A 74 -2.45 18.13 11.74
N PRO A 75 -2.73 18.41 13.03
CA PRO A 75 -2.50 19.74 13.60
C PRO A 75 -1.04 20.22 13.46
N GLY A 76 -0.07 19.30 13.35
CA GLY A 76 1.34 19.60 13.12
C GLY A 76 1.71 19.84 11.67
N GLY A 77 0.77 19.70 10.71
CA GLY A 77 1.01 19.92 9.28
C GLY A 77 1.44 18.66 8.51
N ASP A 78 1.52 17.50 9.15
CA ASP A 78 1.83 16.23 8.49
C ASP A 78 0.59 15.62 7.84
N LEU A 79 0.76 14.91 6.74
CA LEU A 79 -0.34 14.14 6.14
C LEU A 79 -0.46 12.77 6.81
N VAL A 80 -1.70 12.41 7.16
CA VAL A 80 -2.07 11.10 7.70
C VAL A 80 -2.89 10.36 6.67
N LEU A 81 -2.41 9.18 6.26
CA LEU A 81 -3.16 8.25 5.42
C LEU A 81 -3.84 7.21 6.31
N THR A 82 -5.14 7.00 6.13
CA THR A 82 -5.92 5.98 6.84
C THR A 82 -6.76 5.16 5.88
N LYS A 83 -6.64 3.82 5.90
CA LYS A 83 -7.61 2.90 5.28
C LYS A 83 -8.71 2.58 6.29
N THR A 84 -9.91 3.09 6.09
CA THR A 84 -10.97 3.10 7.10
C THR A 84 -11.84 1.84 7.10
N THR A 85 -11.84 1.05 6.02
CA THR A 85 -12.63 -0.19 5.91
C THR A 85 -11.82 -1.41 5.47
N GLY A 86 -12.39 -2.59 5.72
CA GLY A 86 -11.77 -3.91 5.48
C GLY A 86 -11.14 -4.50 6.74
N SER A 87 -10.68 -5.75 6.65
CA SER A 87 -10.12 -6.50 7.79
C SER A 87 -8.64 -6.17 8.07
N GLN A 88 -7.91 -5.68 7.07
CA GLN A 88 -6.53 -5.21 7.20
C GLN A 88 -6.53 -3.72 6.85
N ARG A 89 -6.36 -2.87 7.86
CA ARG A 89 -6.49 -1.41 7.74
C ARG A 89 -5.21 -0.75 8.19
N THR A 90 -4.59 0.07 7.35
CA THR A 90 -3.35 0.77 7.70
C THR A 90 -3.63 2.22 8.08
N ARG A 91 -2.82 2.75 9.01
CA ARG A 91 -2.77 4.17 9.31
C ARG A 91 -1.33 4.60 9.54
N GLY A 92 -0.94 5.72 8.95
CA GLY A 92 0.43 6.23 9.08
C GLY A 92 0.61 7.64 8.55
N LEU A 93 1.79 8.19 8.85
CA LEU A 93 2.22 9.51 8.43
C LEU A 93 2.95 9.43 7.09
N LEU A 94 2.81 10.50 6.29
CA LEU A 94 3.48 10.66 5.00
C LEU A 94 4.48 11.82 5.08
N TYR A 95 5.75 11.51 4.88
CA TYR A 95 6.85 12.46 4.94
C TYR A 95 7.48 12.68 3.57
N PRO A 96 7.82 13.93 3.17
CA PRO A 96 8.62 14.17 1.98
C PRO A 96 9.95 13.41 2.03
N HIS A 97 10.31 12.73 0.93
CA HIS A 97 11.60 12.04 0.82
C HIS A 97 12.44 12.57 -0.34
N ASN A 98 11.86 12.68 -1.53
CA ASN A 98 12.48 13.25 -2.72
C ASN A 98 11.42 13.86 -3.66
N ASP A 99 11.80 14.21 -4.88
CA ASP A 99 10.94 14.84 -5.88
C ASP A 99 9.87 13.92 -6.49
N ARG A 100 9.85 12.63 -6.12
CA ARG A 100 8.94 11.60 -6.63
C ARG A 100 8.23 10.77 -5.55
N GLN A 101 8.72 10.79 -4.31
CA GLN A 101 8.26 9.88 -3.26
C GLN A 101 8.01 10.61 -1.93
N LEU A 102 6.96 10.16 -1.24
CA LEU A 102 6.82 10.33 0.20
C LEU A 102 7.14 9.01 0.90
N VAL A 103 7.73 9.06 2.08
CA VAL A 103 7.88 7.89 2.97
C VAL A 103 6.63 7.76 3.81
N PHE A 104 6.07 6.55 3.86
CA PHE A 104 4.99 6.17 4.77
C PHE A 104 5.57 5.47 6.00
N ILE A 105 5.18 5.92 7.19
CA ILE A 105 5.49 5.28 8.47
C ILE A 105 4.19 5.07 9.22
N GLY A 106 3.79 3.82 9.43
CA GLY A 106 2.50 3.50 10.02
C GLY A 106 2.39 2.07 10.48
N ALA A 107 1.20 1.69 10.94
CA ALA A 107 0.95 0.33 11.38
C ALA A 107 -0.42 -0.16 10.93
N GLN A 108 -0.57 -1.48 10.90
CA GLN A 108 -1.79 -2.16 10.45
C GLN A 108 -2.65 -2.58 11.64
N ALA A 109 -3.94 -2.25 11.60
CA ALA A 109 -4.99 -2.84 12.42
C ALA A 109 -5.56 -4.10 11.73
N TRP A 110 -5.91 -5.10 12.53
CA TRP A 110 -6.36 -6.42 12.07
C TRP A 110 -7.75 -6.76 12.60
N GLY A 111 -8.53 -7.40 11.74
CA GLY A 111 -9.93 -7.73 12.04
C GLY A 111 -10.85 -6.55 11.82
N ALA A 112 -12.12 -6.86 11.57
CA ALA A 112 -13.16 -5.85 11.39
C ALA A 112 -13.58 -5.22 12.73
N ASP A 113 -13.37 -5.93 13.85
CA ASP A 113 -13.84 -5.54 15.18
C ASP A 113 -12.84 -4.66 15.95
N GLU A 114 -11.57 -4.62 15.54
CA GLU A 114 -10.60 -3.67 16.10
C GLU A 114 -11.06 -2.25 15.72
N THR A 115 -11.26 -1.36 16.69
CA THR A 115 -11.79 -0.01 16.40
C THR A 115 -10.70 1.06 16.32
N SER A 116 -9.50 0.77 16.83
CA SER A 116 -8.35 1.67 16.85
C SER A 116 -7.28 1.24 15.83
N TYR A 117 -6.25 2.08 15.69
CA TYR A 117 -5.05 1.77 14.92
C TYR A 117 -3.86 1.77 15.87
N PRO A 118 -2.97 0.77 15.82
CA PRO A 118 -1.73 0.81 16.58
C PRO A 118 -0.85 1.98 16.12
N ALA A 119 -0.07 2.53 17.03
CA ALA A 119 1.02 3.42 16.68
C ALA A 119 2.19 2.61 16.10
N TYR A 120 2.92 3.19 15.15
CA TYR A 120 4.18 2.62 14.69
C TYR A 120 5.15 2.44 15.87
N GLY A 121 5.80 1.27 15.95
CA GLY A 121 6.71 0.90 17.03
C GLY A 121 6.02 0.33 18.27
N ALA A 122 4.69 0.36 18.36
CA ALA A 122 3.96 -0.25 19.49
C ALA A 122 3.93 -1.78 19.39
N GLN A 123 3.85 -2.32 18.17
CA GLN A 123 3.80 -3.75 17.87
C GLN A 123 4.59 -4.02 16.59
N ALA A 124 5.81 -4.54 16.72
CA ALA A 124 6.78 -4.66 15.63
C ALA A 124 6.29 -5.54 14.46
N GLU A 125 5.39 -6.47 14.73
CA GLU A 125 4.73 -7.31 13.73
C GLU A 125 3.70 -6.54 12.91
N ARG A 126 3.18 -5.41 13.38
CA ARG A 126 2.18 -4.59 12.67
C ARG A 126 2.78 -3.38 11.97
N ASP A 127 4.06 -3.13 12.21
CA ASP A 127 4.79 -1.99 11.66
C ASP A 127 4.93 -2.09 10.13
N GLN A 128 4.69 -0.96 9.48
CA GLN A 128 4.73 -0.82 8.02
C GLN A 128 5.54 0.42 7.64
N ILE A 129 6.52 0.20 6.77
CA ILE A 129 7.28 1.26 6.09
C ILE A 129 7.12 1.05 4.59
N GLY A 130 6.86 2.13 3.86
CA GLY A 130 6.75 2.11 2.42
C GLY A 130 7.00 3.45 1.78
N VAL A 131 6.79 3.51 0.48
CA VAL A 131 6.84 4.75 -0.30
C VAL A 131 5.49 5.00 -0.96
N LEU A 132 4.97 6.22 -0.82
CA LEU A 132 3.83 6.70 -1.57
C LEU A 132 4.32 7.46 -2.80
N GLU A 133 3.83 7.05 -3.96
CA GLU A 133 4.17 7.59 -5.27
C GLU A 133 2.92 8.07 -5.97
N ARG A 134 3.00 9.22 -6.63
CA ARG A 134 1.98 9.64 -7.59
C ARG A 134 2.23 8.88 -8.90
N ILE A 135 1.23 8.14 -9.38
CA ILE A 135 1.33 7.31 -10.60
C ILE A 135 0.29 7.70 -11.67
N GLY A 136 -0.35 8.85 -11.48
CA GLY A 136 -1.33 9.45 -12.38
C GLY A 136 -1.79 10.81 -11.85
N ASP A 137 -2.78 11.45 -12.48
CA ASP A 137 -3.21 12.79 -12.05
C ASP A 137 -3.91 12.79 -10.68
N ARG A 138 -4.80 11.81 -10.46
CA ARG A 138 -5.55 11.59 -9.21
C ARG A 138 -5.38 10.15 -8.71
N ARG A 139 -4.19 9.59 -8.91
CA ARG A 139 -3.86 8.19 -8.65
C ARG A 139 -2.52 8.08 -7.96
N TRP A 140 -2.51 7.43 -6.81
CA TRP A 140 -1.31 7.19 -6.02
C TRP A 140 -1.17 5.70 -5.70
N ARG A 141 0.06 5.29 -5.39
CA ARG A 141 0.40 3.95 -4.95
C ARG A 141 1.27 4.04 -3.71
N LEU A 142 0.83 3.43 -2.62
CA LEU A 142 1.69 3.10 -1.50
C LEU A 142 2.27 1.71 -1.74
N ALA A 143 3.58 1.62 -1.95
CA ALA A 143 4.30 0.36 -2.06
C ALA A 143 4.92 -0.02 -0.71
N LEU A 144 4.50 -1.17 -0.19
CA LEU A 144 4.97 -1.77 1.05
C LEU A 144 5.80 -3.01 0.70
N PRO A 145 7.14 -2.89 0.61
CA PRO A 145 8.00 -4.02 0.34
C PRO A 145 8.17 -4.88 1.60
N TRP A 146 8.08 -6.20 1.46
CA TRP A 146 8.25 -7.15 2.56
C TRP A 146 7.42 -6.80 3.79
N PRO A 147 6.09 -6.59 3.64
CA PRO A 147 5.23 -6.45 4.80
C PRO A 147 5.41 -7.68 5.67
N LYS A 148 5.22 -7.50 6.98
CA LYS A 148 5.46 -8.57 7.96
C LYS A 148 4.52 -9.78 7.79
N GLN A 149 3.46 -9.65 6.98
CA GLN A 149 2.44 -10.67 6.73
C GLN A 149 2.35 -11.05 5.25
N GLU A 150 2.07 -12.34 5.00
CA GLU A 150 1.45 -12.93 3.80
C GLU A 150 2.12 -12.74 2.43
N ALA A 151 2.52 -11.52 2.05
CA ALA A 151 2.97 -11.18 0.70
C ALA A 151 4.40 -10.60 0.66
N LYS A 152 5.07 -10.73 -0.49
CA LYS A 152 6.39 -10.12 -0.70
C LYS A 152 6.32 -8.63 -1.00
N LEU A 153 5.20 -8.20 -1.58
CA LEU A 153 4.89 -6.82 -1.92
C LEU A 153 3.39 -6.57 -1.78
N GLU A 154 3.05 -5.52 -1.04
CA GLU A 154 1.70 -4.98 -0.99
C GLU A 154 1.66 -3.61 -1.67
N LEU A 155 0.68 -3.42 -2.54
CA LEU A 155 0.42 -2.16 -3.22
C LEU A 155 -0.96 -1.66 -2.81
N LEU A 156 -1.02 -0.57 -2.07
CA LEU A 156 -2.27 0.12 -1.79
C LEU A 156 -2.44 1.22 -2.85
N GLU A 157 -3.37 1.00 -3.77
CA GLU A 157 -3.79 1.99 -4.74
C GLU A 157 -4.75 2.98 -4.08
N LEU A 158 -4.58 4.27 -4.36
CA LEU A 158 -5.49 5.33 -3.97
C LEU A 158 -5.96 6.11 -5.18
N VAL A 159 -7.27 6.28 -5.31
CA VAL A 159 -7.91 7.09 -6.35
C VAL A 159 -8.90 8.06 -5.74
N ARG A 160 -8.98 9.25 -6.34
CA ARG A 160 -9.90 10.32 -5.94
C ARG A 160 -10.82 10.72 -7.06
#